data_AF-A0A2V4ASF8-F1
#
_entry.id   AF-A0A2V4ASF8-F1
#
_cell.length_a   1.000
_cell.length_b   1.000
_cell.length_c   1.000
_cell.angle_alpha   90.00
_cell.angle_beta   90.00
_cell.angle_gamma   90.00
#
_symmetry.space_group_name_H-M   'P 1'
#
loop_
_entity.id
_entity.type
_entity.pdbx_description
1 polymer ?
#
loop_
_entity_poly.entity_id
_entity_poly.type
_entity_poly.pdbx_seq_one_letter_code
_entity_poly.pdbx_strand_id
1 'polypeptide(L)'
;MELGKLIDILIADIDGVKEHASFEHDKVRYLQQSIMTSLDVKQNQIVKVFTIITAVFLPPTLIATFYGMNFTWMPELEWEHGFLVTTLLTLVAALIPLAYIKRKGWLR
;
A
#
# COMPACT_ATOMS: atom_id res chain seq x y z
N MET A 1 6.42 -32.06 -58.26
CA MET A 1 7.62 -31.86 -57.43
C MET A 1 7.76 -30.40 -56.98
N GLU A 2 7.47 -29.40 -57.83
CA GLU A 2 7.53 -27.97 -57.43
C GLU A 2 6.43 -27.53 -56.44
N LEU A 3 5.21 -28.06 -56.55
CA LEU A 3 4.10 -27.68 -55.67
C LEU A 3 4.37 -27.98 -54.19
N GLY A 4 5.05 -29.09 -53.89
CA GLY A 4 5.43 -29.46 -52.52
C GLY A 4 6.45 -28.48 -51.93
N LYS A 5 7.47 -28.10 -52.71
CA LYS A 5 8.45 -27.07 -52.32
C LYS A 5 7.80 -25.72 -52.02
N LEU A 6 6.82 -25.32 -52.82
CA LEU A 6 6.08 -24.07 -52.63
C LEU A 6 5.25 -24.09 -51.34
N ILE A 7 4.63 -25.24 -51.02
CA ILE A 7 3.91 -25.45 -49.76
C ILE A 7 4.87 -25.39 -48.58
N ASP A 8 6.04 -26.04 -48.66
CA ASP A 8 7.04 -26.02 -47.58
C ASP A 8 7.57 -24.60 -47.29
N ILE A 9 7.79 -23.80 -48.35
CA ILE A 9 8.19 -22.39 -48.22
C ILE A 9 7.07 -21.56 -47.57
N LEU A 10 5.81 -21.76 -47.98
CA LEU A 10 4.66 -21.05 -47.40
C LEU A 10 4.46 -21.41 -45.93
N ILE A 11 4.66 -22.68 -45.54
CA ILE A 11 4.59 -23.12 -44.14
C ILE A 11 5.69 -22.43 -43.32
N ALA A 12 6.92 -22.39 -43.83
CA ALA A 12 8.02 -21.71 -43.16
C ALA A 12 7.77 -20.20 -42.99
N ASP A 13 7.16 -19.55 -43.98
CA ASP A 13 6.82 -18.13 -43.92
C ASP A 13 5.68 -17.85 -42.92
N ILE A 14 4.66 -18.73 -42.88
CA ILE A 14 3.58 -18.67 -41.87
C ILE A 14 4.14 -18.85 -40.45
N ASP A 15 5.06 -19.79 -40.25
CA ASP A 15 5.68 -20.01 -38.95
C ASP A 15 6.54 -18.80 -38.53
N GLY A 16 7.28 -18.18 -39.47
CA GLY A 16 8.03 -16.96 -39.21
C GLY A 16 7.14 -15.78 -38.80
N VAL A 17 6.01 -15.58 -39.48
CA VAL A 17 5.02 -14.53 -39.12
C VAL A 17 4.37 -14.83 -37.77
N LYS A 18 4.03 -16.10 -37.50
CA LYS A 18 3.45 -16.52 -36.23
C LYS A 18 4.41 -16.30 -35.06
N GLU A 19 5.69 -16.59 -35.25
CA GLU A 19 6.72 -16.36 -34.24
C GLU A 19 6.90 -14.85 -33.96
N HIS A 20 6.89 -14.02 -35.00
CA HIS A 20 6.94 -12.57 -34.85
C HIS A 20 5.71 -12.02 -34.12
N ALA A 21 4.52 -12.52 -34.44
CA ALA A 21 3.28 -12.16 -33.75
C ALA A 21 3.30 -12.59 -32.28
N SER A 22 3.84 -13.78 -31.97
CA SER A 22 4.02 -14.24 -30.59
C SER A 22 4.99 -13.35 -29.81
N PHE A 23 6.12 -12.98 -30.43
CA PHE A 23 7.12 -12.13 -29.81
C PHE A 23 6.58 -10.73 -29.47
N GLU A 24 5.81 -10.13 -30.38
CA GLU A 24 5.15 -8.85 -30.12
C GLU A 24 4.08 -8.99 -29.01
N HIS A 25 3.34 -10.10 -28.99
CA HIS A 25 2.38 -10.37 -27.92
C HIS A 25 3.06 -10.48 -26.54
N ASP A 26 4.21 -11.16 -26.48
CA ASP A 26 4.98 -11.30 -25.24
C ASP A 26 5.56 -9.97 -24.76
N LYS A 27 6.00 -9.08 -25.66
CA LYS A 27 6.40 -7.72 -25.30
C LYS A 27 5.25 -6.92 -24.71
N VAL A 28 4.06 -6.97 -25.32
CA VAL A 28 2.88 -6.28 -24.80
C VAL A 28 2.54 -6.80 -23.40
N ARG A 29 2.58 -8.12 -23.20
CA ARG A 29 2.37 -8.72 -21.87
C ARG A 29 3.42 -8.29 -20.86
N TYR A 30 4.69 -8.22 -21.25
CA TYR A 30 5.77 -7.73 -20.39
C TYR A 30 5.54 -6.27 -19.97
N LEU A 31 5.19 -5.39 -20.92
CA LEU A 31 4.89 -3.99 -20.63
C LEU A 31 3.67 -3.86 -19.71
N GLN A 32 2.60 -4.61 -19.98
CA GLN A 32 1.42 -4.63 -19.12
C GLN A 32 1.78 -5.08 -17.70
N GLN A 33 2.59 -6.13 -17.56
CA GLN A 33 3.04 -6.62 -16.25
C GLN A 33 3.91 -5.59 -15.52
N SER A 34 4.81 -4.90 -16.24
CA SER A 34 5.64 -3.84 -15.67
C SER A 34 4.82 -2.65 -15.19
N ILE A 35 3.78 -2.27 -15.95
CA ILE A 35 2.85 -1.19 -15.57
C ILE A 35 2.06 -1.59 -14.33
N MET A 36 1.50 -2.80 -14.31
CA MET A 36 0.76 -3.30 -13.14
C MET A 36 1.64 -3.32 -11.89
N THR A 37 2.86 -3.86 -12.00
CA THR A 37 3.83 -3.87 -10.88
C THR A 37 4.13 -2.45 -10.39
N SER A 38 4.30 -1.50 -11.31
CA SER A 38 4.55 -0.09 -10.96
C SER A 38 3.33 0.56 -10.29
N LEU A 39 2.12 0.20 -10.73
CA LEU A 39 0.86 0.66 -10.13
C LEU A 39 0.71 0.10 -8.71
N ASP A 40 0.99 -1.18 -8.51
CA ASP A 40 0.93 -1.84 -7.20
C ASP A 40 1.89 -1.18 -6.20
N VAL A 41 3.11 -0.83 -6.64
CA VAL A 41 4.08 -0.10 -5.78
C VAL A 41 3.51 1.26 -5.36
N LYS A 42 2.95 2.03 -6.31
CA LYS A 42 2.32 3.33 -6.01
C LYS A 42 1.13 3.18 -5.08
N GLN A 43 0.27 2.18 -5.32
CA GLN A 43 -0.88 1.89 -4.47
C GLN A 43 -0.45 1.51 -3.05
N ASN A 44 0.56 0.65 -2.91
CA ASN A 44 1.12 0.29 -1.60
C ASN A 44 1.67 1.51 -0.86
N GLN A 45 2.31 2.44 -1.56
CA GLN A 45 2.77 3.68 -0.96
C GLN A 45 1.59 4.53 -0.44
N ILE A 46 0.51 4.66 -1.22
CA ILE A 46 -0.70 5.39 -0.83
C ILE A 46 -1.33 4.74 0.42
N VAL A 47 -1.56 3.42 0.41
CA VAL A 47 -2.13 2.67 1.54
C VAL A 47 -1.25 2.79 2.78
N LYS A 48 0.07 2.75 2.62
CA LYS A 48 1.04 2.94 3.71
C LYS A 48 0.86 4.31 4.36
N VAL A 49 0.73 5.38 3.58
CA VAL A 49 0.52 6.74 4.10
C VAL A 49 -0.79 6.82 4.89
N PHE A 50 -1.90 6.33 4.36
CA PHE A 50 -3.18 6.34 5.08
C PHE A 50 -3.12 5.52 6.37
N THR A 51 -2.46 4.36 6.36
CA THR A 51 -2.28 3.53 7.54
C THR A 51 -1.49 4.25 8.63
N ILE A 52 -0.43 4.97 8.25
CA ILE A 52 0.39 5.78 9.17
C ILE A 52 -0.45 6.89 9.79
N ILE A 53 -1.19 7.65 8.96
CA ILE A 53 -2.09 8.71 9.42
C ILE A 53 -3.09 8.12 10.43
N THR A 54 -3.81 7.07 10.04
CA THR A 54 -4.79 6.40 10.91
C THR A 54 -4.15 5.93 12.22
N ALA A 55 -2.99 5.27 12.19
CA ALA A 55 -2.32 4.77 13.39
C ALA A 55 -1.91 5.89 14.37
N VAL A 56 -1.58 7.09 13.88
CA VAL A 56 -1.23 8.25 14.71
C VAL A 56 -2.49 8.89 15.30
N PHE A 57 -3.60 8.94 14.56
CA PHE A 57 -4.83 9.59 15.02
C PHE A 57 -5.73 8.68 15.87
N LEU A 58 -5.67 7.36 15.70
CA LEU A 58 -6.54 6.42 16.42
C LEU A 58 -6.42 6.54 17.96
N PRO A 59 -5.22 6.56 18.57
CA PRO A 59 -5.11 6.64 20.02
C PRO A 59 -5.63 7.96 20.61
N PRO A 60 -5.30 9.15 20.05
CA PRO A 60 -5.93 10.40 20.47
C PRO A 60 -7.45 10.44 20.27
N THR A 61 -7.95 9.91 19.15
CA THR A 61 -9.41 9.84 18.90
C THR A 61 -10.11 8.94 19.91
N LEU A 62 -9.50 7.82 20.29
CA LEU A 62 -10.05 6.93 21.31
C LEU A 62 -10.12 7.63 22.66
N ILE A 63 -9.04 8.30 23.08
CA ILE A 63 -9.01 9.08 24.34
C ILE A 63 -10.05 10.20 24.29
N ALA A 64 -10.12 10.97 23.21
CA ALA A 64 -11.13 12.01 23.05
C ALA A 64 -12.57 11.46 23.09
N THR A 65 -12.79 10.26 22.54
CA THR A 65 -14.09 9.58 22.62
C THR A 65 -14.41 9.18 24.06
N PHE A 66 -13.46 8.61 24.80
CA PHE A 66 -13.65 8.26 26.22
C PHE A 66 -13.98 9.48 27.07
N TYR A 67 -13.26 10.59 26.87
CA TYR A 67 -13.48 11.84 27.60
C TYR A 67 -14.71 12.63 27.11
N GLY A 68 -15.19 12.37 25.89
CA GLY A 68 -16.42 12.94 25.35
C GLY A 68 -17.69 12.19 25.78
N MET A 69 -17.56 11.00 26.37
CA MET A 69 -18.69 10.29 26.98
C MET A 69 -19.01 10.91 28.35
N ASN A 70 -20.26 11.33 28.56
CA ASN A 70 -20.75 11.94 29.82
C ASN A 70 -20.83 10.93 30.99
N PHE A 71 -19.71 10.33 31.40
CA PHE A 71 -19.67 9.50 32.59
C PHE A 71 -19.74 10.38 33.84
N THR A 72 -20.78 10.18 34.66
CA THR A 72 -21.02 10.90 35.93
C THR A 72 -19.95 10.61 36.99
N TRP A 73 -19.19 9.52 36.85
CA TRP A 73 -18.03 9.18 37.67
C TRP A 73 -16.80 9.01 36.77
N MET A 74 -16.01 10.08 36.61
CA MET A 74 -14.64 10.01 36.08
C MET A 74 -13.66 10.26 37.22
N PRO A 75 -13.15 9.20 37.90
CA PRO A 75 -12.19 9.36 38.99
C PRO A 75 -10.87 10.02 38.55
N GLU A 76 -10.56 10.01 37.24
CA GLU A 76 -9.40 10.71 36.67
C GLU A 76 -9.57 12.24 36.67
N LEU A 77 -10.79 12.79 36.71
CA LEU A 77 -11.05 14.23 36.72
C LEU A 77 -11.00 14.86 38.11
N GLU A 78 -11.22 14.07 39.16
CA GLU A 78 -11.10 14.47 40.57
C GLU A 78 -9.63 14.56 41.02
N TRP A 79 -8.70 14.06 40.21
CA TRP A 79 -7.28 14.10 40.51
C TRP A 79 -6.67 15.42 40.02
N GLU A 80 -5.93 16.11 40.89
CA GLU A 80 -5.31 17.43 40.62
C GLU A 80 -4.37 17.43 39.40
N HIS A 81 -3.92 16.24 38.97
CA HIS A 81 -3.04 16.04 37.82
C HIS A 81 -3.68 15.25 36.68
N GLY A 82 -4.96 14.90 36.74
CA GLY A 82 -5.65 14.11 35.72
C GLY A 82 -5.51 14.70 34.31
N PHE A 83 -5.73 16.01 34.18
CA PHE A 83 -5.54 16.73 32.91
C PHE A 83 -4.12 16.58 32.34
N LEU A 84 -3.09 16.68 33.18
CA LEU A 84 -1.69 16.52 32.77
C LEU A 84 -1.39 15.09 32.34
N VAL A 85 -1.88 14.09 33.09
CA VAL A 85 -1.68 12.67 32.78
C VAL A 85 -2.35 12.29 31.46
N THR A 86 -3.59 12.71 31.22
CA THR A 86 -4.33 12.41 29.98
C THR A 86 -3.71 13.08 28.77
N THR A 87 -3.24 14.32 28.93
CA THR A 87 -2.52 15.04 27.89
C THR A 87 -1.22 14.31 27.55
N LEU A 88 -0.45 13.90 28.56
CA LEU A 88 0.80 13.16 28.37
C LEU A 88 0.54 11.79 27.72
N LEU A 89 -0.49 11.07 28.17
CA LEU A 89 -0.89 9.77 27.62
C LEU A 89 -1.25 9.89 26.14
N THR A 90 -2.02 10.91 25.77
CA THR A 90 -2.39 11.19 24.38
C THR A 90 -1.16 11.48 23.51
N LEU A 91 -0.24 12.29 24.05
CA LEU A 91 0.99 12.70 23.36
C LEU A 91 1.95 11.52 23.18
N VAL A 92 2.11 10.67 24.20
CA VAL A 92 2.89 9.43 24.14
C VAL A 92 2.24 8.43 23.16
N ALA A 93 0.93 8.29 23.19
CA ALA A 93 0.20 7.38 22.32
C ALA A 93 0.28 7.79 20.84
N ALA A 94 0.36 9.10 20.54
CA ALA A 94 0.64 9.59 19.18
C ALA A 94 2.12 9.41 18.77
N LEU A 95 3.06 9.47 19.73
CA LEU A 95 4.49 9.31 19.48
C LEU A 95 4.93 7.85 19.27
N ILE A 96 4.25 6.87 19.87
CA ILE A 96 4.58 5.44 19.73
C ILE A 96 4.53 4.97 18.25
N PRO A 97 3.45 5.21 17.49
CA PRO A 97 3.39 4.88 16.06
C PRO A 97 4.48 5.59 15.26
N LEU A 98 4.70 6.89 15.52
CA LEU A 98 5.72 7.68 14.83
C LEU A 98 7.14 7.12 15.06
N ALA A 99 7.46 6.77 16.31
CA ALA A 99 8.75 6.18 16.67
C ALA A 99 8.92 4.78 16.06
N TYR A 100 7.86 3.98 16.01
CA TYR A 100 7.85 2.65 15.38
C TYR A 100 8.10 2.75 13.87
N ILE A 101 7.40 3.66 13.17
CA ILE A 101 7.55 3.89 11.73
C ILE A 101 8.96 4.38 11.39
N LYS A 102 9.49 5.31 12.20
CA LYS A 102 10.86 5.83 12.04
C LYS A 102 11.91 4.74 12.23
N ARG A 103 11.76 3.87 13.24
CA ARG A 103 12.69 2.75 13.49
C ARG A 103 12.67 1.69 12.40
N LYS A 104 11.50 1.45 11.79
CA LYS A 104 11.36 0.40 10.76
C LYS A 104 11.94 0.81 9.40
N GLY A 105 12.40 2.06 9.23
CA GLY A 105 13.02 2.53 7.99
C GLY A 105 12.03 2.69 6.83
N TRP A 106 10.72 2.71 7.11
CA TRP A 106 9.67 2.81 6.08
C TRP A 106 9.52 4.21 5.47
N LEU A 107 10.37 5.16 5.90
CA LEU A 107 10.43 6.55 5.47
C LEU A 107 11.64 6.83 4.53
N ARG A 108 12.16 5.79 3.87
CA ARG A 108 13.03 5.90 2.69
C ARG A 108 12.36 5.23 1.50
#